data_AF-A0A225DDE7-F1
#
_entry.id   AF-A0A225DDE7-F1
#
_cell.length_a   1.000
_cell.length_b   1.000
_cell.length_c   1.000
_cell.angle_alpha   90.00
_cell.angle_beta   90.00
_cell.angle_gamma   90.00
#
_symmetry.space_group_name_H-M   'P 1'
#
loop_
_entity.id
_entity.type
_entity.pdbx_description
1 polymer ?
#
loop_
_entity_poly.entity_id
_entity_poly.type
_entity_poly.pdbx_seq_one_letter_code
_entity_poly.pdbx_strand_id
1 'polypeptide(L)'
;MDPKELLKLLDLDGRPPDRPVDSGAVVAVPSTATRVDAGPTALVVDAWGLRRGRDLLAESDRLKRAGTDAFAAADFFTAAFDPDPRLNETCADPRRHQFLTHLLGTPEYRALHAATRLDDTAAGIAATHFAEQFANLKPEETSETSHGAGDSSGDEMATLRAVGRAVAEAGKEVAALHDAAAGLGMGRGRPAATTRRPSRPCSRGSAATPRCGGSATWPAGSGGSPSRSSG
;
A
#
# COMPACT_ATOMS: atom_id res chain seq x y z
N MET A 1 -0.34 44.98 5.80
CA MET A 1 -0.25 44.09 4.63
C MET A 1 -1.59 44.17 3.93
N ASP A 2 -1.64 44.91 2.82
CA ASP A 2 -2.85 45.06 2.00
C ASP A 2 -3.05 43.76 1.18
N PRO A 3 -4.27 43.19 1.13
CA PRO A 3 -4.61 42.07 0.24
C PRO A 3 -4.14 42.26 -1.21
N LYS A 4 -4.10 43.50 -1.71
CA LYS A 4 -3.61 43.80 -3.07
C LYS A 4 -2.10 43.66 -3.22
N GLU A 5 -1.34 43.90 -2.16
CA GLU A 5 0.12 43.69 -2.17
C GLU A 5 0.46 42.20 -2.21
N LEU A 6 -0.33 41.37 -1.53
CA LEU A 6 -0.18 39.91 -1.57
C LEU A 6 -0.45 39.34 -2.97
N LEU A 7 -1.47 39.85 -3.67
CA LEU A 7 -1.80 39.43 -5.04
C LEU A 7 -0.70 39.78 -6.05
N LYS A 8 -0.09 40.97 -5.91
CA LYS A 8 1.06 41.39 -6.73
C LYS A 8 2.33 40.62 -6.43
N LEU A 9 2.56 40.28 -5.16
CA LEU A 9 3.72 39.48 -4.78
C LEU A 9 3.65 38.04 -5.33
N LEU A 10 2.43 37.55 -5.55
CA LEU A 10 2.16 36.21 -6.07
C LEU A 10 1.95 36.19 -7.60
N ASP A 11 2.09 37.32 -8.29
CA ASP A 11 1.91 37.46 -9.75
C ASP A 11 0.55 36.89 -10.23
N LEU A 12 -0.47 36.97 -9.37
CA LEU A 12 -1.84 36.51 -9.62
C LEU A 12 -2.74 37.66 -10.09
N ASP A 13 -2.22 38.53 -10.96
CA ASP A 13 -3.06 39.48 -11.69
C ASP A 13 -3.87 38.68 -12.71
N GLY A 14 -5.07 38.27 -12.28
CA GLY A 14 -6.00 37.44 -13.04
C GLY A 14 -6.38 38.07 -14.37
N ARG A 15 -5.59 37.81 -15.41
CA ARG A 15 -5.98 38.01 -16.80
C ARG A 15 -6.79 36.78 -17.23
N PRO A 16 -8.10 36.89 -17.48
CA PRO A 16 -8.83 35.79 -18.10
C PRO A 16 -8.24 35.53 -19.49
N PRO A 17 -8.04 34.27 -19.89
CA PRO A 17 -7.62 33.97 -21.26
C PRO A 17 -8.72 34.40 -22.22
N ASP A 18 -8.32 35.12 -23.28
CA ASP A 18 -9.18 35.52 -24.38
C ASP A 18 -9.84 34.26 -24.98
N ARG A 19 -11.17 34.20 -24.95
CA ARG A 19 -11.94 33.14 -25.62
C ARG A 19 -11.80 33.34 -27.13
N PRO A 20 -11.34 32.35 -27.90
CA PRO A 20 -11.45 32.42 -29.35
C PRO A 20 -12.92 32.29 -29.75
N VAL A 21 -13.30 33.15 -30.70
CA VAL A 21 -14.63 33.31 -31.26
C VAL A 21 -15.00 32.05 -32.05
N ASP A 22 -16.17 31.48 -31.78
CA ASP A 22 -16.76 30.42 -32.61
C ASP A 22 -16.92 30.92 -34.05
N SER A 23 -16.27 30.25 -34.99
CA SER A 23 -16.58 30.33 -36.42
C SER A 23 -16.47 28.93 -36.99
N GLY A 24 -17.64 28.39 -37.30
CA GLY A 24 -17.81 27.05 -37.79
C GLY A 24 -17.10 26.82 -39.13
N ALA A 25 -16.18 25.88 -39.11
CA ALA A 25 -15.80 25.06 -40.25
C ALA A 25 -15.40 23.69 -39.71
N VAL A 26 -16.30 22.71 -39.78
CA VAL A 26 -15.97 21.29 -39.56
C VAL A 26 -15.18 20.80 -40.76
N VAL A 27 -13.88 21.09 -40.77
CA VAL A 27 -12.91 20.36 -41.56
C VAL A 27 -12.64 19.07 -40.78
N ALA A 28 -12.97 17.93 -41.37
CA ALA A 28 -12.61 16.63 -40.82
C ALA A 28 -11.08 16.52 -40.82
N VAL A 29 -10.46 16.93 -39.71
CA VAL A 29 -9.06 16.63 -39.44
C VAL A 29 -9.02 15.12 -39.18
N PRO A 30 -8.28 14.32 -39.97
CA PRO A 30 -8.04 12.95 -39.57
C PRO A 30 -7.40 13.01 -38.20
N SER A 31 -8.07 12.43 -37.21
CA SER A 31 -7.52 12.27 -35.86
C SER A 31 -6.31 11.35 -36.00
N THR A 32 -5.16 11.94 -36.31
CA THR A 32 -3.88 11.36 -35.95
C THR A 32 -3.86 11.44 -34.44
N ALA A 33 -4.47 10.43 -33.79
CA ALA A 33 -4.26 10.19 -32.39
C ALA A 33 -2.75 10.14 -32.22
N THR A 34 -2.17 11.20 -31.66
CA THR A 34 -0.78 11.24 -31.26
C THR A 34 -0.64 10.08 -30.30
N ARG A 35 -0.01 8.99 -30.74
CA ARG A 35 0.30 7.89 -29.82
C ARG A 35 1.11 8.50 -28.70
N VAL A 36 0.55 8.51 -27.51
CA VAL A 36 1.32 8.80 -26.31
C VAL A 36 2.36 7.68 -26.23
N ASP A 37 3.63 8.03 -26.41
CA ASP A 37 4.70 7.05 -26.35
C ASP A 37 4.70 6.40 -24.96
N ALA A 38 4.77 5.07 -24.95
CA ALA A 38 4.65 4.32 -23.70
C ALA A 38 5.81 4.64 -22.75
N GLY A 39 5.48 5.16 -21.57
CA GLY A 39 6.46 5.53 -20.56
C GLY A 39 7.12 4.32 -19.88
N PRO A 40 8.28 4.49 -19.25
CA PRO A 40 9.01 3.40 -18.60
C PRO A 40 8.42 2.96 -17.28
N THR A 41 7.40 3.64 -16.73
CA THR A 41 6.69 3.30 -15.47
C THR A 41 5.20 3.16 -15.73
N ALA A 42 4.56 2.26 -14.99
CA ALA A 42 3.11 2.05 -15.04
C ALA A 42 2.35 3.04 -14.17
N LEU A 43 3.00 3.63 -13.15
CA LEU A 43 2.43 4.70 -12.33
C LEU A 43 3.03 6.06 -12.69
N VAL A 44 2.30 7.09 -12.30
CA VAL A 44 2.83 8.46 -12.19
C VAL A 44 3.80 8.47 -11.01
N VAL A 45 5.11 8.36 -11.30
CA VAL A 45 6.17 8.34 -10.29
C VAL A 45 6.97 9.65 -10.36
N ASP A 46 7.14 10.29 -9.21
CA ASP A 46 7.97 11.50 -9.12
C ASP A 46 9.48 11.17 -9.08
N ALA A 47 10.31 12.23 -9.09
CA ALA A 47 11.76 12.05 -9.07
C ALA A 47 12.27 11.41 -7.76
N TRP A 48 11.55 11.54 -6.65
CA TRP A 48 11.91 10.93 -5.38
C TRP A 48 11.59 9.43 -5.40
N GLY A 49 10.40 9.02 -5.84
CA GLY A 49 10.00 7.62 -6.02
C GLY A 49 10.93 6.88 -6.98
N LEU A 50 11.37 7.51 -8.08
CA LEU A 50 12.36 6.93 -8.99
C LEU A 50 13.74 6.72 -8.35
N ARG A 51 14.17 7.61 -7.45
CA ARG A 51 15.42 7.39 -6.69
C ARG A 51 15.23 6.31 -5.65
N ARG A 52 14.15 6.38 -4.88
CA ARG A 52 13.87 5.43 -3.81
C ARG A 52 13.70 4.01 -4.33
N GLY A 53 13.08 3.81 -5.48
CA GLY A 53 13.00 2.51 -6.16
C GLY A 53 14.37 1.93 -6.54
N ARG A 54 15.31 2.78 -6.97
CA ARG A 54 16.71 2.36 -7.22
C ARG A 54 17.42 1.98 -5.92
N ASP A 55 17.22 2.77 -4.86
CA ASP A 55 17.81 2.49 -3.54
C ASP A 55 17.25 1.17 -2.99
N LEU A 56 15.93 0.95 -3.12
CA LEU A 56 15.26 -0.29 -2.69
C LEU A 56 15.81 -1.52 -3.42
N LEU A 57 16.01 -1.41 -4.74
CA LEU A 57 16.63 -2.49 -5.53
C LEU A 57 18.08 -2.74 -5.12
N ALA A 58 18.84 -1.69 -4.78
CA ALA A 58 20.22 -1.81 -4.31
C ALA A 58 20.30 -2.46 -2.91
N GLU A 59 19.33 -2.19 -2.04
CA GLU A 59 19.24 -2.71 -0.66
C GLU A 59 18.73 -4.16 -0.59
N SER A 60 17.86 -4.57 -1.52
CA SER A 60 17.15 -5.84 -1.44
C SER A 60 17.73 -6.92 -2.35
N ASP A 61 18.46 -7.89 -1.77
CA ASP A 61 18.94 -9.07 -2.49
C ASP A 61 17.80 -9.99 -2.96
N ARG A 62 16.63 -9.88 -2.34
CA ARG A 62 15.38 -10.52 -2.79
C ARG A 62 14.97 -9.98 -4.16
N LEU A 63 14.92 -8.66 -4.32
CA LEU A 63 14.57 -8.01 -5.59
C LEU A 63 15.60 -8.27 -6.69
N LYS A 64 16.89 -8.22 -6.36
CA LYS A 64 17.96 -8.53 -7.32
C LYS A 64 17.83 -9.97 -7.85
N ARG A 65 17.58 -10.94 -6.97
CA ARG A 65 17.40 -12.35 -7.37
C ARG A 65 16.12 -12.59 -8.16
N ALA A 66 15.07 -11.82 -7.88
CA ALA A 66 13.84 -11.85 -8.66
C ALA A 66 14.00 -11.23 -10.07
N GLY A 67 15.12 -10.54 -10.35
CA GLY A 67 15.33 -9.88 -11.63
C GLY A 67 14.47 -8.62 -11.81
N THR A 68 14.03 -8.00 -10.70
CA THR A 68 13.25 -6.77 -10.73
C THR A 68 14.09 -5.61 -11.26
N ASP A 69 13.58 -4.88 -12.25
CA ASP A 69 14.22 -3.66 -12.74
C ASP A 69 13.91 -2.42 -11.87
N ALA A 70 14.68 -1.36 -12.06
CA ALA A 70 14.57 -0.14 -11.24
C ALA A 70 13.22 0.59 -11.40
N PHE A 71 12.59 0.54 -12.58
CA PHE A 71 11.29 1.16 -12.80
C PHE A 71 10.17 0.33 -12.17
N ALA A 72 10.25 -1.00 -12.24
CA ALA A 72 9.33 -1.87 -11.53
C ALA A 72 9.42 -1.64 -10.01
N ALA A 73 10.64 -1.58 -9.45
CA ALA A 73 10.83 -1.27 -8.03
C ALA A 73 10.24 0.09 -7.66
N ALA A 74 10.39 1.12 -8.51
CA ALA A 74 9.81 2.44 -8.30
C ALA A 74 8.27 2.44 -8.37
N ASP A 75 7.68 1.72 -9.33
CA ASP A 75 6.22 1.56 -9.44
C ASP A 75 5.65 0.89 -8.18
N PHE A 76 6.22 -0.24 -7.76
CA PHE A 76 5.72 -0.97 -6.59
C PHE A 76 5.92 -0.21 -5.28
N PHE A 77 7.02 0.54 -5.16
CA PHE A 77 7.21 1.43 -4.02
C PHE A 77 6.19 2.57 -4.01
N THR A 78 5.96 3.22 -5.15
CA THR A 78 4.94 4.28 -5.30
C THR A 78 3.55 3.75 -4.96
N ALA A 79 3.19 2.55 -5.42
CA ALA A 79 1.94 1.89 -5.07
C ALA A 79 1.78 1.68 -3.56
N ALA A 80 2.86 1.45 -2.82
CA ALA A 80 2.79 1.22 -1.37
C ALA A 80 2.87 2.53 -0.56
N PHE A 81 3.61 3.54 -1.03
CA PHE A 81 3.96 4.73 -0.26
C PHE A 81 3.09 5.95 -0.56
N ASP A 82 2.80 6.23 -1.83
CA ASP A 82 2.19 7.49 -2.29
C ASP A 82 0.75 7.60 -1.79
N PRO A 83 0.30 8.74 -1.23
CA PRO A 83 -1.08 8.90 -0.82
C PRO A 83 -2.18 8.68 -1.86
N ASP A 84 -1.86 8.88 -3.13
CA ASP A 84 -2.79 8.72 -4.25
C ASP A 84 -2.04 8.15 -5.47
N PRO A 85 -1.70 6.85 -5.48
CA PRO A 85 -0.96 6.24 -6.58
C PRO A 85 -1.86 6.15 -7.81
N ARG A 86 -1.42 6.78 -8.92
CA ARG A 86 -2.19 6.85 -10.17
C ARG A 86 -1.50 6.10 -11.29
N LEU A 87 -2.29 5.35 -12.06
CA LEU A 87 -1.83 4.69 -13.28
C LEU A 87 -1.54 5.72 -14.38
N ASN A 88 -0.48 5.49 -15.13
CA ASN A 88 -0.30 6.08 -16.45
C ASN A 88 -1.26 5.42 -17.45
N GLU A 89 -1.55 6.11 -18.56
CA GLU A 89 -2.39 5.56 -19.64
C GLU A 89 -1.72 4.36 -20.32
N THR A 90 -0.39 4.42 -20.47
CA THR A 90 0.41 3.40 -21.15
C THR A 90 1.73 3.18 -20.43
N CYS A 91 2.19 1.93 -20.43
CA CYS A 91 3.50 1.51 -19.91
C CYS A 91 4.22 0.70 -20.98
N ALA A 92 5.53 0.88 -21.09
CA ALA A 92 6.37 0.08 -21.99
C ALA A 92 6.28 -1.42 -21.67
N ASP A 93 6.05 -1.77 -20.40
CA ASP A 93 5.72 -3.12 -19.95
C ASP A 93 4.20 -3.24 -19.72
N PRO A 94 3.44 -3.87 -20.63
CA PRO A 94 2.00 -4.03 -20.49
C PRO A 94 1.62 -4.97 -19.33
N ARG A 95 2.48 -5.93 -18.98
CA ARG A 95 2.23 -6.89 -17.89
C ARG A 95 2.32 -6.18 -16.55
N ARG A 96 3.31 -5.29 -16.39
CA ARG A 96 3.43 -4.46 -15.18
C ARG A 96 2.22 -3.56 -15.02
N HIS A 97 1.75 -2.95 -16.11
CA HIS A 97 0.55 -2.10 -16.10
C HIS A 97 -0.71 -2.89 -15.71
N GLN A 98 -0.91 -4.07 -16.30
CA GLN A 98 -2.03 -4.95 -15.96
C GLN A 98 -1.98 -5.41 -14.49
N PHE A 99 -0.81 -5.83 -14.00
CA PHE A 99 -0.63 -6.23 -12.62
C PHE A 99 -1.00 -5.11 -11.64
N LEU A 100 -0.50 -3.89 -11.89
CA LEU A 100 -0.80 -2.72 -11.05
C LEU A 100 -2.26 -2.30 -11.16
N THR A 101 -2.87 -2.41 -12.34
CA THR A 101 -4.32 -2.18 -12.52
C THR A 101 -5.14 -3.10 -11.63
N HIS A 102 -4.83 -4.40 -11.63
CA HIS A 102 -5.51 -5.34 -10.74
C HIS A 102 -5.19 -5.09 -9.27
N LEU A 103 -3.92 -4.84 -8.92
CA LEU A 103 -3.49 -4.56 -7.54
C LEU A 103 -4.28 -3.40 -6.93
N LEU A 104 -4.28 -2.24 -7.59
CA LEU A 104 -4.96 -1.02 -7.13
C LEU A 104 -6.49 -1.19 -7.06
N GLY A 105 -7.05 -2.08 -7.89
CA GLY A 105 -8.48 -2.39 -7.89
C GLY A 105 -8.97 -3.17 -6.66
N THR A 106 -8.08 -3.88 -5.96
CA THR A 106 -8.50 -4.75 -4.83
C THR A 106 -8.80 -3.97 -3.54
N PRO A 107 -9.84 -4.34 -2.77
CA PRO A 107 -10.08 -3.75 -1.45
C PRO A 107 -8.99 -4.14 -0.44
N GLU A 108 -8.39 -5.31 -0.56
CA GLU A 108 -7.30 -5.77 0.30
C GLU A 108 -6.05 -4.89 0.14
N TYR A 109 -5.73 -4.50 -1.10
CA TYR A 109 -4.67 -3.51 -1.34
C TYR A 109 -4.96 -2.19 -0.63
N ARG A 110 -6.20 -1.67 -0.68
CA ARG A 110 -6.54 -0.41 -0.02
C ARG A 110 -6.34 -0.48 1.50
N ALA A 111 -6.65 -1.61 2.12
CA ALA A 111 -6.42 -1.84 3.55
C ALA A 111 -4.92 -1.87 3.88
N LEU A 112 -4.12 -2.60 3.09
CA LEU A 112 -2.66 -2.64 3.22
C LEU A 112 -2.04 -1.25 2.99
N HIS A 113 -2.47 -0.56 1.94
CA HIS A 113 -1.98 0.77 1.58
C HIS A 113 -2.23 1.81 2.68
N ALA A 114 -3.37 1.74 3.37
CA ALA A 114 -3.64 2.61 4.52
C ALA A 114 -2.61 2.42 5.66
N ALA A 115 -2.00 1.24 5.76
CA ALA A 115 -0.97 0.94 6.75
C ALA A 115 0.46 1.30 6.28
N THR A 116 0.71 1.37 4.98
CA THR A 116 2.05 1.63 4.40
C THR A 116 2.24 3.06 3.88
N ARG A 117 1.15 3.79 3.63
CA ARG A 117 1.19 5.14 3.07
C ARG A 117 2.04 6.08 3.93
N LEU A 118 2.97 6.78 3.28
CA LEU A 118 3.94 7.70 3.91
C LEU A 118 4.85 7.05 4.97
N ASP A 119 4.95 5.72 4.99
CA ASP A 119 5.90 4.98 5.81
C ASP A 119 6.90 4.27 4.89
N ASP A 120 8.14 4.79 4.83
CA ASP A 120 9.17 4.27 3.92
C ASP A 120 9.49 2.79 4.18
N THR A 121 9.53 2.37 5.45
CA THR A 121 9.92 1.01 5.81
C THR A 121 8.79 0.03 5.51
N ALA A 122 7.56 0.35 5.92
CA ALA A 122 6.40 -0.48 5.63
C ALA A 122 6.12 -0.55 4.12
N ALA A 123 6.27 0.57 3.41
CA ALA A 123 6.13 0.60 1.96
C ALA A 123 7.22 -0.21 1.25
N GLY A 124 8.48 -0.13 1.69
CA GLY A 124 9.57 -0.92 1.13
C GLY A 124 9.36 -2.44 1.28
N ILE A 125 8.82 -2.88 2.42
CA ILE A 125 8.42 -4.29 2.63
C ILE A 125 7.32 -4.67 1.64
N ALA A 126 6.22 -3.92 1.57
CA ALA A 126 5.11 -4.25 0.68
C ALA A 126 5.54 -4.25 -0.80
N ALA A 127 6.31 -3.25 -1.22
CA ALA A 127 6.87 -3.15 -2.56
C ALA A 127 7.74 -4.36 -2.93
N THR A 128 8.50 -4.88 -1.97
CA THR A 128 9.31 -6.09 -2.18
C THR A 128 8.45 -7.30 -2.55
N HIS A 129 7.35 -7.53 -1.81
CA HIS A 129 6.43 -8.64 -2.11
C HIS A 129 5.69 -8.44 -3.43
N PHE A 130 5.26 -7.21 -3.74
CA PHE A 130 4.61 -6.91 -5.01
C PHE A 130 5.53 -7.21 -6.19
N ALA A 131 6.77 -6.72 -6.12
CA ALA A 131 7.77 -6.93 -7.16
C ALA A 131 8.15 -8.40 -7.32
N GLU A 132 8.29 -9.16 -6.23
CA GLU A 132 8.57 -10.60 -6.29
C GLU A 132 7.43 -11.39 -6.92
N GLN A 133 6.17 -11.12 -6.54
CA GLN A 133 5.04 -11.83 -7.14
C GLN A 133 4.87 -11.46 -8.61
N PHE A 134 5.15 -10.21 -8.98
CA PHE A 134 5.18 -9.78 -10.37
C PHE A 134 6.28 -10.50 -11.17
N ALA A 135 7.51 -10.53 -10.66
CA ALA A 135 8.64 -11.20 -11.31
C ALA A 135 8.42 -12.71 -11.48
N ASN A 136 7.68 -13.34 -10.57
CA ASN A 136 7.32 -14.75 -10.65
C ASN A 136 6.21 -15.07 -11.65
N LEU A 137 5.56 -14.06 -12.24
CA LEU A 137 4.68 -14.29 -13.39
C LEU A 137 5.56 -14.66 -14.58
N LYS A 138 5.49 -15.92 -15.01
CA LYS A 138 6.22 -16.40 -16.19
C LYS A 138 5.80 -15.57 -17.40
N PRO A 139 6.73 -14.96 -18.15
CA PRO A 139 6.40 -14.53 -19.50
C PRO A 139 6.03 -15.78 -20.29
N GLU A 140 4.94 -15.74 -21.05
CA GLU A 140 4.77 -16.63 -22.20
C GLU A 140 6.04 -16.45 -23.05
N GLU A 141 6.95 -17.43 -23.01
CA GLU A 141 7.99 -17.51 -24.03
C GLU A 141 7.24 -17.57 -25.36
N THR A 142 7.63 -16.75 -26.33
CA THR A 142 7.27 -16.88 -27.75
C THR A 142 7.74 -18.25 -28.25
N SER A 143 7.12 -19.32 -27.77
CA SER A 143 7.24 -20.65 -28.29
C SER A 143 6.29 -20.73 -29.47
N GLU A 144 6.86 -20.91 -30.65
CA GLU A 144 6.17 -21.25 -31.88
C GLU A 144 5.47 -22.61 -31.70
N THR A 145 4.35 -22.61 -31.01
CA THR A 145 3.38 -23.70 -31.08
C THR A 145 2.02 -23.08 -30.86
N SER A 146 1.27 -22.92 -31.95
CA SER A 146 -0.19 -22.79 -32.01
C SER A 146 -0.93 -22.86 -30.67
N HIS A 147 -1.08 -21.74 -29.96
CA HIS A 147 -2.04 -21.62 -28.86
C HIS A 147 -3.31 -20.93 -29.39
N GLY A 148 -4.37 -21.71 -29.46
CA GLY A 148 -5.71 -21.25 -29.81
C GLY A 148 -6.24 -20.22 -28.82
N ALA A 149 -7.34 -19.57 -29.19
CA ALA A 149 -7.99 -18.41 -28.57
C ALA A 149 -8.51 -18.58 -27.11
N GLY A 150 -7.78 -19.27 -26.23
CA GLY A 150 -8.16 -19.55 -24.83
C GLY A 150 -7.15 -19.16 -23.76
N ASP A 151 -6.01 -18.56 -24.13
CA ASP A 151 -4.89 -18.35 -23.20
C ASP A 151 -4.96 -17.04 -22.39
N SER A 152 -5.61 -16.00 -22.93
CA SER A 152 -5.70 -14.68 -22.26
C SER A 152 -6.41 -14.72 -20.91
N SER A 153 -7.46 -15.54 -20.79
CA SER A 153 -8.19 -15.71 -19.51
C SER A 153 -7.38 -16.47 -18.48
N GLY A 154 -6.47 -17.36 -18.91
CA GLY A 154 -5.57 -18.10 -18.05
C GLY A 154 -4.55 -17.18 -17.39
N ASP A 155 -3.95 -16.29 -18.19
CA ASP A 155 -2.97 -15.29 -17.73
C ASP A 155 -3.61 -14.23 -16.82
N GLU A 156 -4.81 -13.75 -17.13
CA GLU A 156 -5.54 -12.83 -16.26
C GLU A 156 -5.79 -13.47 -14.87
N MET A 157 -6.27 -14.72 -14.83
CA MET A 157 -6.46 -15.44 -13.58
C MET A 157 -5.15 -15.73 -12.85
N ALA A 158 -4.04 -15.93 -13.57
CA ALA A 158 -2.71 -16.05 -12.97
C ALA A 158 -2.25 -14.75 -12.33
N THR A 159 -2.48 -13.62 -13.00
CA THR A 159 -2.19 -12.27 -12.51
C THR A 159 -3.02 -11.98 -11.26
N LEU A 160 -4.33 -12.23 -11.27
CA LEU A 160 -5.19 -12.05 -10.09
C LEU A 160 -4.73 -12.91 -8.90
N ARG A 161 -4.33 -14.16 -9.15
CA ARG A 161 -3.75 -15.03 -8.10
C ARG A 161 -2.44 -14.50 -7.56
N ALA A 162 -1.57 -13.95 -8.42
CA ALA A 162 -0.32 -13.34 -8.00
C ALA A 162 -0.55 -12.08 -7.17
N VAL A 163 -1.46 -11.19 -7.59
CA VAL A 163 -1.88 -10.00 -6.84
C VAL A 163 -2.40 -10.39 -5.45
N GLY A 164 -3.31 -11.37 -5.38
CA GLY A 164 -3.86 -11.84 -4.11
C GLY A 164 -2.79 -12.37 -3.15
N ARG A 165 -1.82 -13.15 -3.66
CA ARG A 165 -0.66 -13.59 -2.86
C ARG A 165 0.22 -12.41 -2.44
N ALA A 166 0.46 -11.46 -3.33
CA ALA A 166 1.32 -10.33 -3.06
C ALA A 166 0.79 -9.48 -1.90
N VAL A 167 -0.50 -9.16 -1.93
CA VAL A 167 -1.17 -8.40 -0.85
C VAL A 167 -1.20 -9.21 0.45
N ALA A 168 -1.49 -10.51 0.38
CA ALA A 168 -1.54 -11.35 1.57
C ALA A 168 -0.18 -11.48 2.27
N GLU A 169 0.89 -11.77 1.53
CA GLU A 169 2.24 -11.90 2.12
C GLU A 169 2.80 -10.55 2.58
N ALA A 170 2.62 -9.49 1.79
CA ALA A 170 2.97 -8.13 2.20
C ALA A 170 2.27 -7.72 3.51
N GLY A 171 0.97 -8.00 3.61
CA GLY A 171 0.19 -7.68 4.79
C GLY A 171 0.67 -8.38 6.05
N LYS A 172 1.14 -9.63 5.95
CA LYS A 172 1.73 -10.36 7.09
C LYS A 172 3.02 -9.70 7.58
N GLU A 173 3.94 -9.37 6.68
CA GLU A 173 5.23 -8.78 7.08
C GLU A 173 5.07 -7.33 7.58
N VAL A 174 4.18 -6.53 6.98
CA VAL A 174 3.86 -5.19 7.49
C VAL A 174 3.17 -5.25 8.86
N ALA A 175 2.26 -6.20 9.07
CA ALA A 175 1.65 -6.39 10.39
C ALA A 175 2.71 -6.80 11.43
N ALA A 176 3.62 -7.70 11.08
CA ALA A 176 4.72 -8.10 11.96
C ALA A 176 5.65 -6.93 12.31
N LEU A 177 5.94 -6.04 11.35
CA LEU A 177 6.69 -4.80 11.61
C LEU A 177 5.97 -3.93 12.65
N HIS A 178 4.67 -3.71 12.48
CA HIS A 178 3.88 -2.88 13.39
C HIS A 178 3.73 -3.49 14.78
N ASP A 179 3.57 -4.82 14.86
CA ASP A 179 3.52 -5.53 16.14
C ASP A 179 4.85 -5.43 16.89
N ALA A 180 5.99 -5.56 16.17
CA ALA A 180 7.31 -5.35 16.74
C ALA A 180 7.50 -3.91 17.23
N ALA A 181 7.11 -2.92 16.43
CA ALA A 181 7.15 -1.51 16.82
C ALA A 181 6.28 -1.23 18.06
N ALA A 182 5.09 -1.83 18.14
CA ALA A 182 4.22 -1.74 19.30
C ALA A 182 4.84 -2.37 20.56
N GLY A 183 5.50 -3.52 20.43
CA GLY A 183 6.22 -4.18 21.52
C GLY A 183 7.38 -3.35 22.09
N LEU A 184 8.01 -2.52 21.25
CA LEU A 184 9.06 -1.57 21.64
C LEU A 184 8.52 -0.22 22.14
N GLY A 185 7.20 -0.05 22.23
CA GLY A 185 6.56 1.20 22.65
C GLY A 185 6.56 2.32 21.60
N MET A 186 6.92 2.00 20.34
CA MET A 186 6.93 2.93 19.21
C MET A 186 5.61 2.92 18.42
N GLY A 187 4.63 2.11 18.82
CA GLY A 187 3.34 2.03 18.15
C GLY A 187 2.54 3.34 18.24
N ARG A 188 1.70 3.61 17.21
CA ARG A 188 0.76 4.74 17.18
C ARG A 188 0.06 4.82 18.53
N GLY A 189 0.35 5.91 19.27
CA GLY A 189 -0.05 6.05 20.67
C GLY A 189 -1.50 5.62 20.86
N ARG A 190 -1.72 4.57 21.65
CA ARG A 190 -3.06 4.28 22.15
C ARG A 190 -3.56 5.59 22.77
N PRO A 191 -4.77 6.07 22.44
CA PRO A 191 -5.34 7.16 23.21
C PRO A 191 -5.31 6.70 24.66
N ALA A 192 -4.58 7.45 25.50
CA ALA A 192 -4.47 7.16 26.91
C ALA A 192 -5.89 6.91 27.43
N ALA A 193 -6.15 5.73 27.98
CA ALA A 193 -7.41 5.45 28.61
C ALA A 193 -7.59 6.54 29.68
N THR A 194 -8.46 7.51 29.41
CA THR A 194 -8.81 8.57 30.34
C THR A 194 -9.26 7.84 31.59
N THR A 195 -8.37 7.78 32.58
CA THR A 195 -8.70 7.20 33.87
C THR A 195 -9.69 8.20 34.43
N ARG A 196 -10.97 7.90 34.25
CA ARG A 196 -12.08 8.69 34.73
C ARG A 196 -12.00 8.57 36.24
N ARG A 197 -11.24 9.50 36.84
CA ARG A 197 -11.05 9.66 38.27
C ARG A 197 -12.41 9.48 38.93
N PRO A 198 -12.63 8.44 39.75
CA PRO A 198 -13.92 8.26 40.38
C PRO A 198 -14.16 9.48 41.26
N SER A 199 -15.16 10.27 40.88
CA SER A 199 -15.71 11.34 41.69
C SER A 199 -16.12 10.73 43.02
N ARG A 200 -15.39 11.08 44.09
CA ARG A 200 -15.78 10.78 45.47
C ARG A 200 -17.22 11.27 45.69
N PRO A 201 -18.16 10.42 46.10
CA PRO A 201 -19.39 10.92 46.68
C PRO A 201 -19.07 11.39 48.11
N CYS A 202 -19.09 12.71 48.30
CA CYS A 202 -19.29 13.29 49.62
C CYS A 202 -20.77 13.13 49.98
N SER A 203 -21.11 12.24 50.93
CA SER A 203 -22.06 12.58 52.00
C SER A 203 -22.39 11.40 52.92
N ARG A 204 -22.26 11.71 54.22
CA ARG A 204 -23.10 11.32 55.37
C ARG A 204 -22.97 9.89 55.90
N GLY A 205 -22.53 9.83 57.16
CA GLY A 205 -22.37 8.61 57.92
C GLY A 205 -23.68 7.99 58.38
N SER A 206 -23.58 6.72 58.76
CA SER A 206 -24.29 6.13 59.89
C SER A 206 -23.58 4.82 60.25
N ALA A 207 -23.48 4.55 61.54
CA ALA A 207 -22.76 3.43 62.13
C ALA A 207 -23.50 2.09 61.96
N ALA A 208 -22.74 1.00 61.73
CA ALA A 208 -22.92 -0.33 62.34
C ALA A 208 -22.05 -1.39 61.61
N THR A 209 -21.13 -2.02 62.34
CA THR A 209 -20.51 -3.33 62.05
C THR A 209 -21.42 -4.46 62.56
N PRO A 210 -21.09 -5.77 62.38
CA PRO A 210 -20.33 -6.47 61.31
C PRO A 210 -21.04 -7.79 60.85
N ARG A 211 -20.52 -8.49 59.82
CA ARG A 211 -20.24 -9.96 59.87
C ARG A 211 -19.63 -10.55 58.59
N CYS A 212 -18.53 -11.26 58.81
CA CYS A 212 -18.09 -12.59 58.31
C CYS A 212 -18.42 -13.08 56.88
N GLY A 213 -17.37 -13.54 56.21
CA GLY A 213 -17.37 -14.85 55.50
C GLY A 213 -17.18 -14.78 54.00
N GLY A 214 -16.07 -15.32 53.49
CA GLY A 214 -15.89 -15.50 52.04
C GLY A 214 -14.46 -15.76 51.61
N SER A 215 -13.90 -16.88 52.04
CA SER A 215 -12.66 -17.47 51.51
C SER A 215 -12.82 -17.84 50.04
N ALA A 216 -11.99 -17.29 49.15
CA ALA A 216 -11.85 -17.75 47.77
C ALA A 216 -10.45 -18.36 47.58
N THR A 217 -10.44 -19.68 47.49
CA THR A 217 -9.32 -20.56 47.16
C THR A 217 -8.89 -20.39 45.71
N TRP A 218 -7.57 -20.29 45.49
CA TRP A 218 -6.93 -20.39 44.18
C TRP A 218 -6.72 -21.87 43.81
N PRO A 219 -7.02 -22.32 42.57
CA PRO A 219 -6.45 -23.56 42.07
C PRO A 219 -5.13 -23.29 41.36
N ALA A 220 -4.09 -23.96 41.87
CA ALA A 220 -2.81 -24.18 41.20
C ALA A 220 -3.00 -25.18 40.05
N GLY A 221 -2.61 -24.79 38.84
CA GLY A 221 -2.50 -25.69 37.70
C GLY A 221 -1.10 -26.28 37.60
N SER A 222 -0.90 -27.44 38.23
CA SER A 222 0.23 -28.35 38.02
C SER A 222 0.10 -28.96 36.61
N GLY A 223 1.12 -28.94 35.76
CA GLY A 223 2.18 -29.94 35.78
C GLY A 223 1.89 -31.09 34.81
N GLY A 224 2.18 -30.91 33.52
CA GLY A 224 2.14 -31.96 32.50
C GLY A 224 3.54 -32.36 32.07
N SER A 225 4.01 -33.52 32.54
CA SER A 225 5.26 -34.17 32.12
C SER A 225 5.07 -35.02 30.85
N PRO A 226 6.15 -35.32 30.11
CA PRO A 226 6.08 -35.92 28.78
C PRO A 226 6.01 -37.44 28.79
N SER A 227 5.25 -38.02 27.86
CA SER A 227 5.23 -39.47 27.60
C SER A 227 6.13 -39.80 26.41
N ARG A 228 7.20 -40.54 26.70
CA ARG A 228 7.96 -41.37 25.76
C ARG A 228 7.22 -42.71 25.56
N SER A 229 7.13 -43.19 24.32
CA SER A 229 6.94 -44.60 23.93
C SER A 229 6.79 -44.63 22.39
N SER A 230 7.83 -44.97 21.64
CA SER A 230 8.11 -46.31 21.10
C SER A 230 7.23 -46.69 19.90
N GLY A 231 7.86 -46.79 18.74
CA GLY A 231 7.35 -47.23 17.45
C GLY A 231 8.42 -47.03 16.39
#